data_AF-A0A2D9S988-F1
#
_entry.id   AF-A0A2D9S988-F1
#
_cell.length_a   1.000
_cell.length_b   1.000
_cell.length_c   1.000
_cell.angle_alpha   90.00
_cell.angle_beta   90.00
_cell.angle_gamma   90.00
#
_symmetry.space_group_name_H-M   'P 1'
#
loop_
_entity.id
_entity.type
_entity.pdbx_description
1 polymer ?
#
loop_
_entity_poly.entity_id
_entity_poly.type
_entity_poly.pdbx_seq_one_letter_code
_entity_poly.pdbx_strand_id
1 'polypeptide(L)'
;MAKKDTYLALLRRGIDENTAQLLADSGIKVGDLKKLDEEKLRNNYGLKKEIAKSVLEAVKSGPRSSAKQRYLADVLSKDKKKKVDKIEEQRFKREQKDIVAELNEKKEELRLAKVEAFRSKKLVMNRLGKTIELIVKLENSFDDESKREQRTKLRDQLETRGLEAARDHEMLELVGTPQDIVDFRRKIAPKLCMYACPECGEEMDPRGGNVIEDPTDFSFICWDCEEEFHAPMANYVDEQLNNGSRISIDPKMKPRNKVIRKPKKKSADKIKDLMIKDLEATGASAEEMAAAVEASDLTGGLMSIDEWIDQTLAAKGYIQAQEHREDFILATGAGATKFNKWMKKAGLVFNKQTGQWTRWKND
;
A
#
# COMPACT_ATOMS: atom_id res chain seq x y z
N MET A 1 -2.89 -24.63 -64.58
CA MET A 1 -1.62 -24.71 -63.84
C MET A 1 -0.52 -23.86 -64.48
N ALA A 2 -0.20 -24.02 -65.77
CA ALA A 2 0.95 -23.34 -66.42
C ALA A 2 0.99 -21.80 -66.33
N LYS A 3 -0.15 -21.09 -66.36
CA LYS A 3 -0.19 -19.61 -66.29
C LYS A 3 0.36 -19.05 -64.97
N LYS A 4 -0.12 -19.59 -63.84
CA LYS A 4 0.28 -19.15 -62.49
C LYS A 4 1.77 -19.43 -62.22
N ASP A 5 2.27 -20.57 -62.70
CA ASP A 5 3.68 -20.96 -62.54
C ASP A 5 4.60 -20.05 -63.37
N THR A 6 4.19 -19.72 -64.60
CA THR A 6 4.93 -18.80 -65.47
C THR A 6 4.95 -17.39 -64.89
N TYR A 7 3.80 -16.89 -64.42
CA TYR A 7 3.69 -15.58 -63.77
C TYR A 7 4.62 -15.46 -62.55
N LEU A 8 4.54 -16.41 -61.62
CA LEU A 8 5.39 -16.43 -60.42
C LEU A 8 6.87 -16.59 -60.77
N ALA A 9 7.20 -17.33 -61.83
CA ALA A 9 8.57 -17.50 -62.29
C ALA A 9 9.17 -16.22 -62.90
N LEU A 10 8.35 -15.39 -63.58
CA LEU A 10 8.78 -14.09 -64.11
C LEU A 10 8.95 -13.05 -62.99
N LEU A 11 8.04 -13.02 -62.00
CA LEU A 11 8.18 -12.16 -60.82
C LEU A 11 9.44 -12.47 -60.01
N ARG A 12 9.76 -13.76 -59.80
CA ARG A 12 11.00 -14.18 -59.13
C ARG A 12 12.28 -13.76 -59.87
N ARG A 13 12.17 -13.38 -61.15
CA ARG A 13 13.29 -12.88 -61.98
C ARG A 13 13.34 -11.35 -62.03
N GLY A 14 12.41 -10.66 -61.35
CA GLY A 14 12.39 -9.20 -61.24
C GLY A 14 11.74 -8.49 -62.43
N ILE A 15 10.87 -9.18 -63.18
CA ILE A 15 10.04 -8.57 -64.23
C ILE A 15 8.81 -7.94 -63.57
N ASP A 16 8.37 -6.78 -64.06
CA ASP A 16 7.21 -6.06 -63.57
C ASP A 16 5.91 -6.87 -63.69
N GLU A 17 4.96 -6.62 -62.78
CA GLU A 17 3.73 -7.40 -62.66
C GLU A 17 2.87 -7.38 -63.92
N ASN A 18 2.79 -6.23 -64.59
CA ASN A 18 1.98 -6.06 -65.80
C ASN A 18 2.55 -6.83 -66.99
N THR A 19 3.87 -6.77 -67.21
CA THR A 19 4.56 -7.52 -68.26
C THR A 19 4.57 -9.02 -67.95
N ALA A 20 4.74 -9.41 -66.68
CA ALA A 20 4.66 -10.80 -66.26
C ALA A 20 3.26 -11.39 -66.47
N GLN A 21 2.21 -10.60 -66.22
CA GLN A 21 0.82 -11.02 -66.44
C GLN A 21 0.51 -11.17 -67.94
N LEU A 22 0.91 -10.19 -68.76
CA LEU A 22 0.74 -10.24 -70.22
C LEU A 22 1.41 -11.48 -70.84
N LEU A 23 2.64 -11.79 -70.44
CA LEU A 23 3.39 -12.94 -70.95
C LEU A 23 2.88 -14.29 -70.41
N ALA A 24 2.32 -14.30 -69.20
CA ALA A 24 1.69 -15.49 -68.64
C ALA A 24 0.32 -15.74 -69.28
N ASP A 25 -0.42 -14.69 -69.61
CA ASP A 25 -1.73 -14.78 -70.26
C ASP A 25 -1.64 -15.20 -71.71
N SER A 26 -0.56 -14.81 -72.40
CA SER A 26 -0.23 -15.30 -73.74
C SER A 26 0.28 -16.76 -73.77
N GLY A 27 0.42 -17.40 -72.60
CA GLY A 27 0.67 -18.83 -72.49
C GLY A 27 2.10 -19.28 -72.77
N ILE A 28 3.06 -18.34 -72.85
CA ILE A 28 4.47 -18.66 -73.10
C ILE A 28 5.11 -19.24 -71.84
N LYS A 29 5.87 -20.33 -71.96
CA LYS A 29 6.66 -20.84 -70.83
C LYS A 29 8.00 -20.11 -70.74
N VAL A 30 8.55 -19.98 -69.53
CA VAL A 30 9.87 -19.35 -69.30
C VAL A 30 11.00 -20.02 -70.09
N GLY A 31 10.90 -21.32 -70.38
CA GLY A 31 11.85 -22.04 -71.23
C GLY A 31 11.80 -21.63 -72.70
N ASP A 32 10.63 -21.23 -73.20
CA ASP A 32 10.42 -20.79 -74.58
C ASP A 32 10.81 -19.31 -74.75
N LEU A 33 10.61 -18.49 -73.70
CA LEU A 33 11.11 -17.11 -73.62
C LEU A 33 12.63 -16.98 -73.80
N LYS A 34 13.41 -18.01 -73.46
CA LYS A 34 14.87 -18.05 -73.69
C LYS A 34 15.26 -18.16 -75.17
N LYS A 35 14.36 -18.69 -76.00
CA LYS A 35 14.58 -18.99 -77.42
C LYS A 35 14.03 -17.90 -78.35
N LEU A 36 13.38 -16.87 -77.80
CA LEU A 36 12.78 -15.79 -78.55
C LEU A 36 13.76 -14.61 -78.71
N ASP A 37 13.68 -13.97 -79.87
CA ASP A 37 14.46 -12.77 -80.20
C ASP A 37 13.68 -11.50 -79.84
N GLU A 38 14.40 -10.39 -79.63
CA GLU A 38 13.83 -9.08 -79.27
C GLU A 38 12.73 -8.64 -80.24
N GLU A 39 12.90 -8.88 -81.54
CA GLU A 39 11.93 -8.52 -82.58
C GLU A 39 10.64 -9.34 -82.49
N LYS A 40 10.73 -10.62 -82.13
CA LYS A 40 9.56 -11.49 -81.94
C LYS A 40 8.76 -11.10 -80.69
N LEU A 41 9.44 -10.64 -79.64
CA LEU A 41 8.78 -10.15 -78.42
C LEU A 41 8.04 -8.83 -78.64
N ARG A 42 8.57 -7.96 -79.51
CA ARG A 42 7.92 -6.71 -79.90
C ARG A 42 6.72 -6.95 -80.81
N ASN A 43 6.88 -7.78 -81.85
CA ASN A 43 5.85 -7.98 -82.87
C ASN A 43 4.68 -8.84 -82.37
N ASN A 44 4.94 -9.86 -81.55
CA ASN A 44 3.89 -10.80 -81.12
C ASN A 44 3.22 -10.40 -79.80
N TYR A 45 3.91 -9.65 -78.93
CA TYR A 45 3.42 -9.32 -77.58
C TYR A 45 3.39 -7.82 -77.29
N GLY A 46 3.62 -6.98 -78.30
CA GLY A 46 3.47 -5.52 -78.19
C GLY A 46 4.42 -4.85 -77.19
N LEU A 47 5.53 -5.51 -76.82
CA LEU A 47 6.45 -4.98 -75.83
C LEU A 47 7.28 -3.83 -76.41
N LYS A 48 7.55 -2.81 -75.59
CA LYS A 48 8.51 -1.76 -75.94
C LYS A 48 9.92 -2.35 -76.00
N LYS A 49 10.78 -1.79 -76.86
CA LYS A 49 12.14 -2.28 -77.13
C LYS A 49 12.97 -2.48 -75.84
N GLU A 50 12.89 -1.54 -74.92
CA GLU A 50 13.62 -1.57 -73.65
C GLU A 50 13.11 -2.67 -72.71
N ILE A 51 11.80 -2.89 -72.68
CA ILE A 51 11.15 -3.92 -71.85
C ILE A 51 11.47 -5.31 -72.41
N ALA A 52 11.44 -5.49 -73.73
CA ALA A 52 11.80 -6.76 -74.38
C ALA A 52 13.27 -7.16 -74.08
N LYS A 53 14.20 -6.20 -74.10
CA LYS A 53 15.59 -6.41 -73.70
C LYS A 53 15.72 -6.78 -72.23
N SER A 54 15.05 -6.05 -71.35
CA SER A 54 15.07 -6.30 -69.90
C SER A 54 14.51 -7.69 -69.55
N VAL A 55 13.42 -8.12 -70.20
CA VAL A 55 12.83 -9.45 -70.02
C VAL A 55 13.81 -10.55 -70.48
N LEU A 56 14.45 -10.41 -71.63
CA LEU A 56 15.44 -11.37 -72.11
C LEU A 56 16.67 -11.45 -71.18
N GLU A 57 17.12 -10.32 -70.66
CA GLU A 57 18.24 -10.24 -69.72
C GLU A 57 17.90 -10.85 -68.36
N ALA A 58 16.69 -10.59 -67.84
CA ALA A 58 16.18 -11.17 -66.59
C ALA A 58 15.96 -12.69 -66.71
N VAL A 59 15.52 -13.18 -67.88
CA VAL A 59 15.34 -14.62 -68.11
C VAL A 59 16.67 -15.35 -68.31
N LYS A 60 17.68 -14.70 -68.92
CA LYS A 60 19.05 -15.23 -69.08
C LYS A 60 19.85 -15.21 -67.77
N SER A 61 19.71 -14.17 -66.94
CA SER A 61 20.47 -14.00 -65.70
C SER A 61 20.01 -14.88 -64.51
N GLY A 62 18.99 -15.71 -64.71
CA GLY A 62 18.49 -16.64 -63.68
C GLY A 62 17.74 -15.94 -62.53
N PRO A 63 17.19 -16.69 -61.57
CA PRO A 63 16.50 -16.10 -60.42
C PRO A 63 17.50 -15.27 -59.61
N ARG A 64 17.38 -13.94 -59.65
CA ARG A 64 18.21 -13.05 -58.82
C ARG A 64 17.83 -13.30 -57.36
N SER A 65 18.81 -13.75 -56.57
CA SER A 65 18.65 -13.94 -55.14
C SER A 65 18.35 -12.59 -54.48
N SER A 66 17.11 -12.45 -54.02
CA SER A 66 16.63 -11.30 -53.25
C SER A 66 17.32 -11.24 -51.87
N ALA A 67 18.60 -10.89 -51.85
CA ALA A 67 19.39 -10.71 -50.64
C ALA A 67 18.99 -9.41 -49.91
N LYS A 68 18.57 -8.37 -50.64
CA LYS A 68 18.17 -7.09 -50.05
C LYS A 68 16.81 -7.14 -49.34
N GLN A 69 15.80 -7.85 -49.90
CA GLN A 69 14.49 -7.94 -49.23
C GLN A 69 14.49 -8.96 -48.09
N ARG A 70 15.34 -10.00 -48.14
CA ARG A 70 15.54 -10.88 -46.98
C ARG A 70 16.28 -10.18 -45.85
N TYR A 71 17.33 -9.41 -46.13
CA TYR A 71 18.01 -8.64 -45.09
C TYR A 71 17.09 -7.58 -44.46
N LEU A 72 16.33 -6.84 -45.27
CA LEU A 72 15.33 -5.90 -44.76
C LEU A 72 14.21 -6.60 -43.99
N ALA A 73 13.72 -7.75 -44.45
CA ALA A 73 12.72 -8.52 -43.70
C ALA A 73 13.28 -9.12 -42.41
N ASP A 74 14.54 -9.56 -42.38
CA ASP A 74 15.20 -10.14 -41.20
C ASP A 74 15.57 -9.05 -40.17
N VAL A 75 15.91 -7.85 -40.63
CA VAL A 75 16.14 -6.67 -39.76
C VAL A 75 14.81 -6.11 -39.24
N LEU A 76 13.78 -6.00 -40.09
CA LEU A 76 12.43 -5.53 -39.67
C LEU A 76 11.66 -6.55 -38.83
N SER A 77 12.04 -7.83 -38.86
CA SER A 77 11.40 -8.88 -38.04
C SER A 77 12.11 -9.14 -36.71
N LYS A 78 13.32 -8.61 -36.51
CA LYS A 78 14.01 -8.65 -35.20
C LYS A 78 13.30 -7.81 -34.12
N ASP A 79 12.47 -6.83 -34.51
CA ASP A 79 11.62 -6.06 -33.59
C ASP A 79 10.26 -6.71 -33.28
N LYS A 80 9.94 -7.86 -33.91
CA LYS A 80 8.82 -8.69 -33.46
C LYS A 80 9.40 -9.78 -32.58
N LYS A 81 9.21 -9.65 -31.26
CA LYS A 81 9.42 -10.70 -30.23
C LYS A 81 9.27 -12.07 -30.91
N LYS A 82 10.37 -12.84 -31.00
CA LYS A 82 10.31 -14.26 -31.42
C LYS A 82 9.11 -14.85 -30.70
N LYS A 83 8.17 -15.49 -31.43
CA LYS A 83 7.10 -16.25 -30.79
C LYS A 83 7.79 -17.32 -29.95
N VAL A 84 7.96 -17.03 -28.66
CA VAL A 84 8.40 -18.00 -27.67
C VAL A 84 7.46 -19.18 -27.82
N ASP A 85 7.98 -20.40 -27.92
CA ASP A 85 7.13 -21.57 -28.08
C ASP A 85 6.13 -21.58 -26.92
N LYS A 86 4.83 -21.82 -27.21
CA LYS A 86 3.76 -21.80 -26.18
C LYS A 86 4.12 -22.65 -24.95
N ILE A 87 4.93 -23.68 -25.15
CA ILE A 87 5.45 -24.57 -24.10
C ILE A 87 6.47 -23.85 -23.21
N GLU A 88 7.41 -23.12 -23.78
CA GLU A 88 8.40 -22.34 -23.03
C GLU A 88 7.74 -21.18 -22.26
N GLU A 89 6.77 -20.50 -22.86
CA GLU A 89 6.01 -19.44 -22.19
C GLU A 89 5.18 -20.01 -21.01
N GLN A 90 4.59 -21.20 -21.19
CA GLN A 90 3.89 -21.89 -20.10
C GLN A 90 4.84 -22.37 -19.00
N ARG A 91 6.04 -22.85 -19.35
CA ARG A 91 7.05 -23.28 -18.38
C ARG A 91 7.57 -22.08 -17.56
N PHE A 92 7.87 -20.97 -18.23
CA PHE A 92 8.27 -19.73 -17.58
C PHE A 92 7.17 -19.18 -16.66
N LYS A 93 5.90 -19.25 -17.08
CA LYS A 93 4.75 -18.89 -16.22
C LYS A 93 4.60 -19.81 -14.99
N ARG A 94 5.00 -21.08 -15.06
CA ARG A 94 5.02 -21.98 -13.91
C ARG A 94 6.19 -21.65 -12.98
N GLU A 95 7.38 -21.47 -13.52
CA GLU A 95 8.56 -21.05 -12.76
C GLU A 95 8.33 -19.71 -12.03
N GLN A 96 7.68 -18.74 -12.69
CA GLN A 96 7.27 -17.49 -12.03
C GLN A 96 6.29 -17.73 -10.88
N LYS A 97 5.32 -18.63 -11.04
CA LYS A 97 4.37 -18.97 -9.97
C LYS A 97 5.06 -19.68 -8.81
N ASP A 98 6.00 -20.58 -9.08
CA ASP A 98 6.77 -21.30 -8.07
C ASP A 98 7.66 -20.33 -7.28
N ILE A 99 8.33 -19.39 -7.96
CA ILE A 99 9.12 -18.33 -7.32
C ILE A 99 8.23 -17.43 -6.45
N VAL A 100 7.04 -17.04 -6.95
CA VAL A 100 6.09 -16.24 -6.18
C VAL A 100 5.58 -16.99 -4.96
N ALA A 101 5.34 -18.30 -5.07
CA ALA A 101 4.96 -19.15 -3.95
C ALA A 101 6.07 -19.22 -2.89
N GLU A 102 7.31 -19.47 -3.30
CA GLU A 102 8.47 -19.51 -2.38
C GLU A 102 8.70 -18.15 -1.69
N LEU A 103 8.54 -17.04 -2.41
CA LEU A 103 8.62 -15.70 -1.83
C LEU A 103 7.51 -15.44 -0.82
N ASN A 104 6.29 -15.93 -1.07
CA ASN A 104 5.17 -15.82 -0.13
C ASN A 104 5.41 -16.65 1.12
N GLU A 105 5.93 -17.88 0.99
CA GLU A 105 6.30 -18.72 2.13
C GLU A 105 7.36 -18.05 3.02
N LYS A 106 8.46 -17.58 2.43
CA LYS A 106 9.51 -16.84 3.16
C LYS A 106 8.98 -15.55 3.81
N LYS A 107 8.02 -14.88 3.17
CA LYS A 107 7.38 -13.69 3.73
C LYS A 107 6.50 -14.03 4.94
N GLU A 108 5.77 -15.13 4.90
CA GLU A 108 5.00 -15.63 6.05
C GLU A 108 5.90 -16.12 7.18
N GLU A 109 7.00 -16.79 6.89
CA GLU A 109 8.03 -17.15 7.88
C GLU A 109 8.60 -15.91 8.58
N LEU A 110 8.97 -14.88 7.81
CA LEU A 110 9.44 -13.60 8.35
C LEU A 110 8.35 -12.90 9.19
N ARG A 111 7.08 -13.03 8.80
CA ARG A 111 5.95 -12.48 9.55
C ARG A 111 5.79 -13.19 10.89
N LEU A 112 5.82 -14.52 10.89
CA LEU A 112 5.73 -15.34 12.11
C LEU A 112 6.91 -15.05 13.05
N ALA A 113 8.14 -15.00 12.52
CA ALA A 113 9.33 -14.65 13.29
C ALA A 113 9.23 -13.25 13.91
N LYS A 114 8.73 -12.26 13.16
CA LYS A 114 8.47 -10.91 13.71
C LYS A 114 7.42 -10.95 14.81
N VAL A 115 6.29 -11.62 14.61
CA VAL A 115 5.22 -11.74 15.61
C VAL A 115 5.73 -12.42 16.88
N GLU A 116 6.55 -13.47 16.74
CA GLU A 116 7.14 -14.17 17.87
C GLU A 116 8.15 -13.31 18.63
N ALA A 117 9.00 -12.55 17.91
CA ALA A 117 9.88 -11.56 18.52
C ALA A 117 9.10 -10.43 19.24
N PHE A 118 7.96 -10.00 18.70
CA PHE A 118 7.08 -9.06 19.40
C PHE A 118 6.45 -9.68 20.65
N ARG A 119 6.07 -10.97 20.62
CA ARG A 119 5.53 -11.69 21.78
C ARG A 119 6.57 -11.81 22.89
N SER A 120 7.81 -12.17 22.57
CA SER A 120 8.89 -12.28 23.55
C SER A 120 9.20 -10.91 24.17
N LYS A 121 9.36 -9.85 23.35
CA LYS A 121 9.55 -8.49 23.84
C LYS A 121 8.38 -8.01 24.73
N LYS A 122 7.12 -8.32 24.37
CA LYS A 122 5.94 -7.96 25.19
C LYS A 122 5.96 -8.62 26.58
N LEU A 123 6.38 -9.89 26.67
CA LEU A 123 6.49 -10.59 27.96
C LEU A 123 7.55 -9.95 28.85
N VAL A 124 8.70 -9.62 28.29
CA VAL A 124 9.79 -8.92 29.00
C VAL A 124 9.34 -7.54 29.46
N MET A 125 8.63 -6.79 28.61
CA MET A 125 8.09 -5.48 28.95
C MET A 125 7.08 -5.53 30.11
N ASN A 126 6.21 -6.54 30.13
CA ASN A 126 5.29 -6.74 31.24
C ASN A 126 6.01 -7.08 32.55
N ARG A 127 7.08 -7.87 32.49
CA ARG A 127 7.91 -8.19 33.67
C ARG A 127 8.64 -6.96 34.17
N LEU A 128 9.31 -6.22 33.28
CA LEU A 128 9.97 -4.95 33.59
C LEU A 128 9.01 -3.95 34.26
N GLY A 129 7.80 -3.80 33.71
CA GLY A 129 6.79 -2.89 34.27
C GLY A 129 6.41 -3.23 35.71
N LYS A 130 6.29 -4.53 36.04
CA LYS A 130 6.03 -4.99 37.42
C LYS A 130 7.23 -4.74 38.34
N THR A 131 8.45 -5.00 37.85
CA THR A 131 9.68 -4.74 38.62
C THR A 131 9.81 -3.25 38.93
N ILE A 132 9.56 -2.37 37.97
CA ILE A 132 9.55 -0.91 38.16
C ILE A 132 8.48 -0.49 39.17
N GLU A 133 7.26 -1.03 39.08
CA GLU A 133 6.20 -0.73 40.06
C GLU A 133 6.60 -1.13 41.50
N LEU A 134 7.26 -2.28 41.65
CA LEU A 134 7.79 -2.72 42.94
C LEU A 134 8.91 -1.80 43.44
N ILE A 135 9.84 -1.38 42.57
CA ILE A 135 10.89 -0.42 42.93
C ILE A 135 10.26 0.89 43.41
N VAL A 136 9.27 1.42 42.68
CA VAL A 136 8.55 2.64 43.07
C VAL A 136 7.95 2.53 44.48
N LYS A 137 7.30 1.39 44.77
CA LYS A 137 6.72 1.12 46.11
C LYS A 137 7.79 1.03 47.19
N LEU A 138 8.88 0.30 46.92
CA LEU A 138 9.98 0.10 47.86
C LEU A 138 10.72 1.42 48.16
N GLU A 139 10.94 2.27 47.16
CA GLU A 139 11.58 3.56 47.37
C GLU A 139 10.69 4.53 48.15
N ASN A 140 9.37 4.56 47.90
CA ASN A 140 8.45 5.34 48.73
C ASN A 140 8.50 4.87 50.19
N SER A 141 8.42 3.56 50.42
CA SER A 141 8.56 3.01 51.77
C SER A 141 9.94 3.25 52.38
N PHE A 142 11.00 3.31 51.57
CA PHE A 142 12.36 3.59 52.04
C PHE A 142 12.53 5.03 52.52
N ASP A 143 11.83 5.98 51.89
CA ASP A 143 11.84 7.39 52.28
C ASP A 143 11.05 7.63 53.57
N ASP A 144 9.96 6.88 53.78
CA ASP A 144 9.12 6.96 54.99
C ASP A 144 9.69 6.17 56.20
N GLU A 145 10.62 5.23 55.97
CA GLU A 145 11.10 4.31 57.00
C GLU A 145 12.17 4.94 57.91
N SER A 146 11.82 5.09 59.19
CA SER A 146 12.71 5.62 60.23
C SER A 146 13.64 4.56 60.84
N LYS A 147 13.28 3.27 60.79
CA LYS A 147 14.08 2.21 61.43
C LYS A 147 15.21 1.75 60.52
N ARG A 148 16.45 1.89 61.01
CA ARG A 148 17.68 1.54 60.28
C ARG A 148 17.70 0.09 59.78
N GLU A 149 17.24 -0.87 60.58
CA GLU A 149 17.20 -2.28 60.18
C GLU A 149 16.24 -2.55 59.00
N GLN A 150 15.05 -1.93 59.01
CA GLN A 150 14.09 -2.05 57.92
C GLN A 150 14.62 -1.34 56.67
N ARG A 151 15.30 -0.21 56.84
CA ARG A 151 15.94 0.52 55.76
C ARG A 151 17.05 -0.26 55.05
N THR A 152 17.86 -1.03 55.79
CA THR A 152 18.85 -1.94 55.19
C THR A 152 18.17 -3.04 54.37
N LYS A 153 17.11 -3.68 54.91
CA LYS A 153 16.35 -4.71 54.17
C LYS A 153 15.74 -4.17 52.88
N LEU A 154 15.18 -2.95 52.92
CA LEU A 154 14.63 -2.28 51.74
C LEU A 154 15.72 -1.98 50.71
N ARG A 155 16.92 -1.59 51.14
CA ARG A 155 18.06 -1.38 50.24
C ARG A 155 18.47 -2.66 49.51
N ASP A 156 18.59 -3.77 50.23
CA ASP A 156 18.95 -5.06 49.63
C ASP A 156 17.90 -5.53 48.61
N GLN A 157 16.62 -5.28 48.91
CA GLN A 157 15.52 -5.54 47.97
C GLN A 157 15.60 -4.63 46.74
N LEU A 158 15.85 -3.33 46.92
CA LEU A 158 16.01 -2.37 45.82
C LEU A 158 17.17 -2.74 44.91
N GLU A 159 18.30 -3.19 45.46
CA GLU A 159 19.45 -3.65 44.67
C GLU A 159 19.09 -4.88 43.83
N THR A 160 18.43 -5.88 44.45
CA THR A 160 17.98 -7.09 43.75
C THR A 160 17.02 -6.76 42.61
N ARG A 161 16.03 -5.90 42.88
CA ARG A 161 15.04 -5.47 41.86
C ARG A 161 15.66 -4.58 40.79
N GLY A 162 16.64 -3.75 41.16
CA GLY A 162 17.39 -2.91 40.23
C GLY A 162 18.15 -3.76 39.19
N LEU A 163 18.79 -4.84 39.62
CA LEU A 163 19.47 -5.78 38.72
C LEU A 163 18.48 -6.53 37.81
N GLU A 164 17.32 -6.94 38.34
CA GLU A 164 16.25 -7.54 37.53
C GLU A 164 15.74 -6.56 36.45
N ALA A 165 15.50 -5.31 36.83
CA ALA A 165 15.02 -4.28 35.93
C ALA A 165 16.08 -3.93 34.87
N ALA A 166 17.35 -3.83 35.24
CA ALA A 166 18.45 -3.57 34.31
C ALA A 166 18.57 -4.67 33.25
N ARG A 167 18.48 -5.93 33.66
CA ARG A 167 18.52 -7.08 32.74
C ARG A 167 17.38 -7.04 31.73
N ASP A 168 16.16 -6.79 32.20
CA ASP A 168 14.98 -6.74 31.32
C ASP A 168 14.99 -5.50 30.41
N HIS A 169 15.52 -4.39 30.90
CA HIS A 169 15.68 -3.14 30.15
C HIS A 169 16.70 -3.29 29.01
N GLU A 170 17.82 -3.97 29.26
CA GLU A 170 18.83 -4.32 28.26
C GLU A 170 18.27 -5.27 27.20
N MET A 171 17.52 -6.30 27.62
CA MET A 171 16.87 -7.25 26.71
C MET A 171 15.85 -6.58 25.77
N LEU A 172 15.31 -5.43 26.15
CA LEU A 172 14.39 -4.63 25.33
C LEU A 172 15.09 -3.54 24.51
N GLU A 173 16.41 -3.37 24.68
CA GLU A 173 17.21 -2.35 23.98
C GLU A 173 16.66 -0.93 24.19
N LEU A 174 16.15 -0.66 25.39
CA LEU A 174 15.57 0.65 25.74
C LEU A 174 16.67 1.69 26.02
N VAL A 175 16.38 2.94 25.66
CA VAL A 175 17.28 4.08 25.92
C VAL A 175 17.13 4.57 27.35
N GLY A 176 18.25 4.86 27.99
CA GLY A 176 18.30 5.37 29.37
C GLY A 176 18.47 4.27 30.39
N THR A 177 18.08 4.55 31.63
CA THR A 177 18.17 3.62 32.75
C THR A 177 16.79 3.26 33.29
N PRO A 178 16.61 2.09 33.91
CA PRO A 178 15.38 1.78 34.63
C PRO A 178 15.03 2.82 35.70
N GLN A 179 16.04 3.45 36.31
CA GLN A 179 15.86 4.47 37.33
C GLN A 179 15.19 5.73 36.76
N ASP A 180 15.44 6.09 35.49
CA ASP A 180 14.78 7.23 34.85
C ASP A 180 13.25 7.03 34.81
N ILE A 181 12.79 5.80 34.62
CA ILE A 181 11.36 5.46 34.62
C ILE A 181 10.78 5.53 36.04
N VAL A 182 11.54 5.08 37.02
CA VAL A 182 11.18 5.16 38.45
C VAL A 182 11.07 6.63 38.88
N ASP A 183 12.09 7.43 38.59
CA ASP A 183 12.15 8.85 38.90
C ASP A 183 11.06 9.63 38.18
N PHE A 184 10.78 9.31 36.92
CA PHE A 184 9.64 9.89 36.21
C PHE A 184 8.33 9.61 36.96
N ARG A 185 8.10 8.37 37.39
CA ARG A 185 6.86 7.99 38.09
C ARG A 185 6.76 8.59 39.50
N ARG A 186 7.87 8.76 40.22
CA ARG A 186 7.88 9.24 41.61
C ARG A 186 7.98 10.74 41.74
N LYS A 187 8.80 11.39 40.91
CA LYS A 187 9.19 12.80 41.08
C LYS A 187 8.52 13.72 40.06
N ILE A 188 8.29 13.23 38.84
CA ILE A 188 7.81 14.06 37.72
C ILE A 188 6.30 13.90 37.53
N ALA A 189 5.81 12.67 37.46
CA ALA A 189 4.40 12.39 37.21
C ALA A 189 3.47 12.99 38.28
N PRO A 190 3.79 12.95 39.60
CA PRO A 190 2.97 13.64 40.59
C PRO A 190 2.96 15.15 40.35
N LYS A 191 4.10 15.81 40.12
CA LYS A 191 4.14 17.25 39.83
C LYS A 191 3.36 17.67 38.58
N LEU A 192 3.26 16.79 37.58
CA LEU A 192 2.46 17.04 36.38
C LEU A 192 0.96 16.78 36.59
N CYS A 193 0.61 15.94 37.55
CA CYS A 193 -0.77 15.55 37.83
C CYS A 193 -1.39 16.32 39.00
N MET A 194 -0.59 16.83 39.94
CA MET A 194 -1.02 17.54 41.14
C MET A 194 -1.06 19.04 40.86
N TYR A 195 -2.12 19.72 41.28
CA TYR A 195 -2.23 21.17 41.27
C TYR A 195 -1.81 21.69 42.64
N ALA A 196 -1.00 22.75 42.69
CA ALA A 196 -0.78 23.47 43.94
C ALA A 196 -1.98 24.40 44.20
N CYS A 197 -2.48 24.42 45.43
CA CYS A 197 -3.49 25.39 45.83
C CYS A 197 -2.93 26.82 45.65
N PRO A 198 -3.64 27.75 45.00
CA PRO A 198 -3.16 29.13 44.83
C PRO A 198 -3.08 29.90 46.15
N GLU A 199 -3.85 29.52 47.17
CA GLU A 199 -3.90 30.22 48.46
C GLU A 199 -2.87 29.67 49.46
N CYS A 200 -2.85 28.36 49.71
CA CYS A 200 -1.96 27.75 50.71
C CYS A 200 -0.69 27.10 50.12
N GLY A 201 -0.63 26.89 48.80
CA GLY A 201 0.53 26.28 48.14
C GLY A 201 0.66 24.77 48.29
N GLU A 202 -0.26 24.11 48.98
CA GLU A 202 -0.25 22.66 49.19
C GLU A 202 -0.57 21.88 47.91
N GLU A 203 0.05 20.70 47.76
CA GLU A 203 -0.14 19.83 46.60
C GLU A 203 -1.47 19.08 46.68
N MET A 204 -2.28 19.18 45.61
CA MET A 204 -3.61 18.58 45.56
C MET A 204 -3.80 17.71 44.33
N ASP A 205 -4.51 16.59 44.50
CA ASP A 205 -4.95 15.75 43.38
C ASP A 205 -6.21 16.35 42.75
N PRO A 206 -6.19 16.81 41.48
CA PRO A 206 -7.34 17.36 40.78
C PRO A 206 -8.51 16.38 40.67
N ARG A 207 -8.26 15.07 40.75
CA ARG A 207 -9.34 14.07 40.72
C ARG A 207 -10.13 14.03 42.02
N GLY A 208 -9.47 14.29 43.15
CA GLY A 208 -10.09 14.30 44.48
C GLY A 208 -10.57 15.69 44.91
N GLY A 209 -10.09 16.75 44.26
CA GLY A 209 -10.46 18.13 44.57
C GLY A 209 -11.63 18.69 43.76
N ASN A 210 -12.15 18.03 42.73
CA ASN A 210 -13.25 18.60 41.93
C ASN A 210 -14.52 18.80 42.76
N VAL A 211 -15.13 19.99 42.64
CA VAL A 211 -16.48 20.25 43.16
C VAL A 211 -17.48 19.36 42.39
N ILE A 212 -18.09 18.39 43.08
CA ILE A 212 -18.99 17.40 42.45
C ILE A 212 -20.33 18.04 42.05
N GLU A 213 -20.69 19.16 42.67
CA GLU A 213 -22.01 19.80 42.51
C GLU A 213 -22.23 20.38 41.11
N ASP A 214 -21.19 20.89 40.44
CA ASP A 214 -21.27 21.35 39.06
C ASP A 214 -20.23 20.65 38.16
N PRO A 215 -20.61 19.56 37.46
CA PRO A 215 -19.72 18.85 36.54
C PRO A 215 -19.39 19.65 35.27
N THR A 216 -19.96 20.84 35.09
CA THR A 216 -19.70 21.72 33.94
C THR A 216 -18.69 22.83 34.26
N ASP A 217 -18.38 23.02 35.53
CA ASP A 217 -17.38 23.98 36.00
C ASP A 217 -16.04 23.29 36.28
N PHE A 218 -14.94 24.03 36.13
CA PHE A 218 -13.58 23.57 36.43
C PHE A 218 -13.10 24.18 37.76
N SER A 219 -13.91 23.98 38.80
CA SER A 219 -13.65 24.40 40.18
C SER A 219 -13.13 23.24 41.03
N PHE A 220 -12.16 23.58 41.88
CA PHE A 220 -11.49 22.67 42.80
C PHE A 220 -11.65 23.19 44.23
N ILE A 221 -11.80 22.28 45.18
CA ILE A 221 -11.76 22.56 46.62
C ILE A 221 -10.42 22.08 47.15
N CYS A 222 -9.73 22.94 47.89
CA CYS A 222 -8.57 22.53 48.66
C CYS A 222 -8.99 21.81 49.93
N TRP A 223 -8.49 20.60 50.16
CA TRP A 223 -8.82 19.85 51.38
C TRP A 223 -8.11 20.37 52.64
N ASP A 224 -7.03 21.17 52.49
CA ASP A 224 -6.27 21.70 53.63
C ASP A 224 -6.76 23.08 54.08
N CYS A 225 -7.06 23.98 53.14
CA CYS A 225 -7.59 25.31 53.47
C CYS A 225 -9.09 25.47 53.22
N GLU A 226 -9.76 24.44 52.71
CA GLU A 226 -11.20 24.42 52.38
C GLU A 226 -11.64 25.48 51.36
N GLU A 227 -10.69 26.16 50.73
CA GLU A 227 -10.98 27.21 49.76
C GLU A 227 -11.28 26.62 48.38
N GLU A 228 -12.34 27.11 47.76
CA GLU A 228 -12.70 26.80 46.38
C GLU A 228 -11.99 27.75 45.42
N PHE A 229 -11.38 27.20 44.38
CA PHE A 229 -10.71 27.99 43.35
C PHE A 229 -10.83 27.34 41.98
N HIS A 230 -10.79 28.17 40.95
CA HIS A 230 -10.87 27.74 39.56
C HIS A 230 -9.48 27.50 38.97
N ALA A 231 -9.39 26.59 38.00
CA ALA A 231 -8.17 26.49 37.20
C ALA A 231 -7.87 27.85 36.52
N PRO A 232 -6.60 28.31 36.47
CA PRO A 232 -6.24 29.58 35.84
C PRO A 232 -6.72 29.70 34.38
N MET A 233 -6.77 28.57 33.66
CA MET A 233 -7.28 28.52 32.29
C MET A 233 -8.80 28.72 32.22
N ALA A 234 -9.56 28.21 33.20
CA ALA A 234 -11.00 28.40 33.28
C ALA A 234 -11.33 29.87 33.49
N ASN A 235 -10.68 30.52 34.46
CA ASN A 235 -10.79 31.96 34.71
C ASN A 235 -10.52 32.79 33.44
N TYR A 236 -9.44 32.48 32.72
CA TYR A 236 -9.11 33.19 31.48
C TYR A 236 -10.20 33.00 30.41
N VAL A 237 -10.73 31.79 30.24
CA VAL A 237 -11.78 31.50 29.26
C VAL A 237 -13.08 32.21 29.65
N ASP A 238 -13.48 32.16 30.92
CA ASP A 238 -14.69 32.80 31.41
C ASP A 238 -14.61 34.32 31.33
N GLU A 239 -13.47 34.92 31.68
CA GLU A 239 -13.23 36.35 31.46
C GLU A 239 -13.38 36.71 29.98
N GLN A 240 -12.81 35.94 29.06
CA GLN A 240 -12.95 36.21 27.62
C GLN A 240 -14.40 36.04 27.14
N LEU A 241 -15.10 35.00 27.60
CA LEU A 241 -16.49 34.74 27.24
C LEU A 241 -17.45 35.80 27.79
N ASN A 242 -17.23 36.25 29.03
CA ASN A 242 -18.06 37.24 29.72
C ASN A 242 -17.78 38.68 29.26
N ASN A 243 -16.55 38.99 28.82
CA ASN A 243 -16.18 40.31 28.28
C ASN A 243 -16.78 40.63 26.89
N GLY A 244 -17.79 39.88 26.44
CA GLY A 244 -18.49 40.15 25.18
C GLY A 244 -17.67 39.86 23.92
N SER A 245 -16.49 39.22 24.05
CA SER A 245 -15.63 38.82 22.93
C SER A 245 -16.15 37.58 22.18
N ARG A 246 -17.39 37.16 22.47
CA ARG A 246 -18.03 36.01 21.82
C ARG A 246 -18.04 36.25 20.31
N ILE A 247 -17.24 35.47 19.60
CA ILE A 247 -17.16 35.52 18.15
C ILE A 247 -18.55 35.18 17.60
N SER A 248 -19.30 36.20 17.19
CA SER A 248 -20.55 36.02 16.48
C SER A 248 -20.22 35.54 15.06
N ILE A 249 -20.26 34.22 14.86
CA ILE A 249 -20.04 33.61 13.55
C ILE A 249 -21.33 33.79 12.75
N ASP A 250 -21.32 34.70 11.77
CA ASP A 250 -22.40 34.79 10.78
C ASP A 250 -22.38 33.52 9.92
N PRO A 251 -23.41 32.66 9.97
CA PRO A 251 -23.47 31.41 9.21
C PRO A 251 -23.49 31.64 7.69
N LYS A 252 -23.72 32.87 7.23
CA LYS A 252 -23.72 33.24 5.80
C LYS A 252 -22.41 33.90 5.35
N MET A 253 -21.50 34.24 6.28
CA MET A 253 -20.22 34.84 5.91
C MET A 253 -19.33 33.82 5.20
N LYS A 254 -18.83 34.20 4.02
CA LYS A 254 -17.83 33.42 3.29
C LYS A 254 -16.50 33.45 4.07
N PRO A 255 -15.68 32.37 4.00
CA PRO A 255 -14.39 32.33 4.68
C PRO A 255 -13.51 33.55 4.33
N ARG A 256 -12.93 34.21 5.34
CA ARG A 256 -12.05 35.39 5.17
C ARG A 256 -10.80 35.06 4.35
N ASN A 257 -10.27 33.85 4.55
CA ASN A 257 -9.14 33.35 3.78
C ASN A 257 -9.65 32.69 2.50
N LYS A 258 -8.88 32.84 1.42
CA LYS A 258 -9.11 32.13 0.17
C LYS A 258 -9.14 30.64 0.47
N VAL A 259 -10.34 30.04 0.47
CA VAL A 259 -10.48 28.60 0.58
C VAL A 259 -9.68 28.00 -0.56
N ILE A 260 -8.55 27.34 -0.21
CA ILE A 260 -7.80 26.53 -1.15
C ILE A 260 -8.77 25.42 -1.55
N ARG A 261 -9.44 25.60 -2.68
CA ARG A 261 -10.29 24.56 -3.24
C ARG A 261 -9.38 23.37 -3.45
N LYS A 262 -9.83 22.19 -3.00
CA LYS A 262 -9.17 20.94 -3.38
C LYS A 262 -8.91 21.01 -4.89
N PRO A 263 -7.70 20.65 -5.36
CA PRO A 263 -7.41 20.67 -6.78
C PRO A 263 -8.56 19.98 -7.49
N LYS A 264 -9.14 20.63 -8.50
CA LYS A 264 -10.22 20.02 -9.30
C LYS A 264 -9.73 18.63 -9.65
N LYS A 265 -10.51 17.60 -9.32
CA LYS A 265 -10.21 16.22 -9.74
C LYS A 265 -9.86 16.32 -11.22
N LYS A 266 -8.61 16.03 -11.56
CA LYS A 266 -8.18 16.04 -12.96
C LYS A 266 -9.13 15.06 -13.66
N SER A 267 -9.79 15.49 -14.74
CA SER A 267 -10.59 14.58 -15.55
C SER A 267 -9.69 13.43 -15.99
N ALA A 268 -10.27 12.24 -16.19
CA ALA A 268 -9.51 11.05 -16.61
C ALA A 268 -8.59 11.36 -17.81
N ASP A 269 -9.04 12.25 -18.70
CA ASP A 269 -8.28 12.70 -19.87
C ASP A 269 -7.00 13.47 -19.50
N LYS A 270 -7.06 14.37 -18.50
CA LYS A 270 -5.87 15.10 -18.02
C LYS A 270 -4.89 14.21 -17.25
N ILE A 271 -5.36 13.10 -16.68
CA ILE A 271 -4.50 12.12 -16.01
C ILE A 271 -3.75 11.30 -17.05
N LYS A 272 -4.43 10.88 -18.13
CA LYS A 272 -3.79 10.20 -19.27
C LYS A 272 -2.72 11.06 -19.92
N ASP A 273 -3.00 12.33 -20.19
CA ASP A 273 -2.01 13.25 -20.79
C ASP A 273 -0.79 13.47 -19.90
N LEU A 274 -0.96 13.45 -18.58
CA LEU A 274 0.15 13.53 -17.63
C LEU A 274 0.92 12.21 -17.52
N MET A 275 0.23 11.07 -17.55
CA MET A 275 0.87 9.75 -17.59
C MET A 275 1.66 9.54 -18.87
N ILE A 276 1.17 10.02 -20.02
CA ILE A 276 1.89 9.98 -21.30
C ILE A 276 3.15 10.85 -21.23
N LYS A 277 3.05 12.07 -20.67
CA LYS A 277 4.23 12.93 -20.48
C LYS A 277 5.24 12.36 -19.49
N ASP A 278 4.79 11.73 -18.40
CA ASP A 278 5.68 11.08 -17.45
C ASP A 278 6.34 9.82 -18.05
N LEU A 279 5.61 9.05 -18.88
CA LEU A 279 6.17 7.93 -19.64
C LEU A 279 7.22 8.39 -20.67
N GLU A 280 6.97 9.50 -21.36
CA GLU A 280 7.93 10.12 -22.28
C GLU A 280 9.17 10.67 -21.57
N ALA A 281 9.00 11.23 -20.36
CA ALA A 281 10.10 11.81 -19.57
C ALA A 281 10.96 10.74 -18.87
N THR A 282 10.37 9.63 -18.45
CA THR A 282 11.05 8.55 -17.71
C THR A 282 11.57 7.43 -18.61
N GLY A 283 11.10 7.35 -19.87
CA GLY A 283 11.51 6.30 -20.81
C GLY A 283 11.08 4.88 -20.40
N ALA A 284 10.24 4.76 -19.36
CA ALA A 284 9.76 3.48 -18.85
C ALA A 284 8.65 2.92 -19.73
N SER A 285 8.66 1.61 -19.94
CA SER A 285 7.62 0.94 -20.72
C SER A 285 6.32 0.85 -19.91
N ALA A 286 5.17 0.89 -20.59
CA ALA A 286 3.86 0.78 -19.94
C ALA A 286 3.70 -0.54 -19.15
N GLU A 287 4.44 -1.59 -19.53
CA GLU A 287 4.49 -2.89 -18.82
C GLU A 287 5.21 -2.77 -17.45
N GLU A 288 6.28 -1.97 -17.35
CA GLU A 288 7.02 -1.75 -16.09
C GLU A 288 6.23 -0.89 -15.11
N MET A 289 5.51 0.12 -15.60
CA MET A 289 4.64 0.95 -14.76
C MET A 289 3.39 0.19 -14.31
N ALA A 290 2.80 -0.65 -15.16
CA ALA A 290 1.72 -1.54 -14.73
C ALA A 290 2.20 -2.53 -13.66
N ALA A 291 3.40 -3.10 -13.82
CA ALA A 291 4.01 -3.96 -12.80
C ALA A 291 4.32 -3.22 -11.50
N ALA A 292 4.74 -1.95 -11.56
CA ALA A 292 4.99 -1.13 -10.37
C ALA A 292 3.68 -0.68 -9.68
N VAL A 293 2.63 -0.39 -10.43
CA VAL A 293 1.29 -0.05 -9.89
C VAL A 293 0.64 -1.29 -9.28
N GLU A 294 0.71 -2.45 -9.94
CA GLU A 294 0.28 -3.73 -9.39
C GLU A 294 1.08 -4.07 -8.13
N ALA A 295 2.41 -3.86 -8.13
CA ALA A 295 3.24 -4.00 -6.93
C ALA A 295 2.91 -2.98 -5.83
N SER A 296 2.37 -1.80 -6.19
CA SER A 296 1.94 -0.77 -5.24
C SER A 296 0.55 -1.05 -4.66
N ASP A 297 -0.40 -1.58 -5.44
CA ASP A 297 -1.72 -2.03 -4.94
C ASP A 297 -1.60 -3.34 -4.14
N LEU A 298 -0.58 -4.15 -4.39
CA LEU A 298 -0.15 -5.29 -3.56
C LEU A 298 0.42 -4.91 -2.18
N THR A 299 0.51 -3.63 -1.84
CA THR A 299 0.82 -3.20 -0.46
C THR A 299 -0.36 -3.35 0.52
N GLY A 300 -1.52 -3.82 0.06
CA GLY A 300 -2.69 -4.10 0.89
C GLY A 300 -3.23 -5.53 0.76
N GLY A 301 -2.46 -6.56 1.11
CA GLY A 301 -2.93 -7.95 1.23
C GLY A 301 -3.89 -8.22 2.41
N LEU A 302 -4.72 -7.25 2.76
CA LEU A 302 -5.80 -7.34 3.75
C LEU A 302 -7.11 -7.52 2.99
N MET A 303 -7.93 -8.48 3.41
CA MET A 303 -9.26 -8.68 2.82
C MET A 303 -10.09 -7.41 3.05
N SER A 304 -10.95 -7.05 2.08
CA SER A 304 -11.79 -5.87 2.27
C SER A 304 -12.78 -6.09 3.42
N ILE A 305 -13.14 -4.99 4.11
CA ILE A 305 -14.04 -5.05 5.27
C ILE A 305 -15.38 -5.69 4.91
N ASP A 306 -15.91 -5.39 3.73
CA ASP A 306 -17.20 -5.91 3.27
C ASP A 306 -17.10 -7.41 2.93
N GLU A 307 -16.00 -7.86 2.32
CA GLU A 307 -15.76 -9.29 2.05
C GLU A 307 -15.64 -10.13 3.33
N TRP A 308 -14.96 -9.61 4.37
CA TRP A 308 -14.87 -10.32 5.65
C TRP A 308 -16.24 -10.47 6.31
N ILE A 309 -17.09 -9.42 6.26
CA ILE A 309 -18.44 -9.43 6.84
C ILE A 309 -19.29 -10.50 6.15
N ASP A 310 -19.24 -10.55 4.82
CA ASP A 310 -20.04 -11.49 4.03
C ASP A 310 -19.57 -12.94 4.21
N GLN A 311 -18.26 -13.20 4.25
CA GLN A 311 -17.73 -14.55 4.51
C GLN A 311 -18.06 -15.04 5.91
N THR A 312 -17.95 -14.17 6.92
CA THR A 312 -18.24 -14.53 8.31
C THR A 312 -19.71 -14.84 8.52
N LEU A 313 -20.60 -14.03 7.91
CA LEU A 313 -22.04 -14.28 7.92
C LEU A 313 -22.40 -15.54 7.13
N ALA A 314 -21.75 -15.81 6.00
CA ALA A 314 -22.00 -17.02 5.22
C ALA A 314 -21.59 -18.29 5.97
N ALA A 315 -20.51 -18.24 6.75
CA ALA A 315 -20.02 -19.39 7.51
C ALA A 315 -20.81 -19.67 8.80
N LYS A 316 -21.18 -18.63 9.56
CA LYS A 316 -21.79 -18.79 10.89
C LYS A 316 -23.22 -18.28 11.02
N GLY A 317 -23.70 -17.48 10.08
CA GLY A 317 -25.02 -16.82 10.15
C GLY A 317 -25.09 -15.61 11.09
N TYR A 318 -24.04 -15.36 11.89
CA TYR A 318 -23.92 -14.24 12.83
C TYR A 318 -22.45 -13.85 13.03
N ILE A 319 -22.21 -12.65 13.57
CA ILE A 319 -20.87 -12.17 13.94
C ILE A 319 -20.84 -11.89 15.45
N GLN A 320 -20.01 -12.63 16.20
CA GLN A 320 -19.91 -12.44 17.65
C GLN A 320 -18.97 -11.28 18.00
N ALA A 321 -19.47 -10.30 18.76
CA ALA A 321 -18.80 -8.99 18.90
C ALA A 321 -17.47 -9.01 19.66
N GLN A 322 -17.21 -10.02 20.48
CA GLN A 322 -15.95 -10.15 21.22
C GLN A 322 -14.97 -11.09 20.51
N GLU A 323 -15.44 -12.28 20.11
CA GLU A 323 -14.62 -13.32 19.50
C GLU A 323 -14.17 -12.96 18.08
N HIS A 324 -15.07 -12.41 17.26
CA HIS A 324 -14.75 -12.09 15.87
C HIS A 324 -14.12 -10.70 15.71
N ARG A 325 -13.97 -9.96 16.80
CA ARG A 325 -13.37 -8.62 16.77
C ARG A 325 -11.89 -8.68 16.49
N GLU A 326 -11.21 -9.67 17.08
CA GLU A 326 -9.78 -9.88 16.86
C GLU A 326 -9.53 -10.38 15.43
N ASP A 327 -10.36 -11.31 14.95
CA ASP A 327 -10.30 -11.81 13.57
C ASP A 327 -10.55 -10.70 12.54
N PHE A 328 -11.53 -9.83 12.78
CA PHE A 328 -11.78 -8.64 11.95
C PHE A 328 -10.55 -7.73 11.86
N ILE A 329 -9.87 -7.47 12.98
CA ILE A 329 -8.68 -6.61 13.00
C ILE A 329 -7.52 -7.29 12.26
N LEU A 330 -7.35 -8.60 12.43
CA LEU A 330 -6.30 -9.39 11.79
C LEU A 330 -6.49 -9.48 10.27
N ALA A 331 -7.73 -9.69 9.82
CA ALA A 331 -8.06 -9.90 8.41
C ALA A 331 -8.17 -8.59 7.61
N THR A 332 -8.64 -7.50 8.22
CA THR A 332 -8.95 -6.24 7.52
C THR A 332 -8.01 -5.08 7.88
N GLY A 333 -7.25 -5.19 8.99
CA GLY A 333 -6.36 -4.15 9.49
C GLY A 333 -7.10 -2.92 10.05
N ALA A 334 -8.44 -2.97 10.13
CA ALA A 334 -9.24 -1.88 10.67
C ALA A 334 -9.15 -1.82 12.21
N GLY A 335 -8.97 -0.62 12.75
CA GLY A 335 -8.85 -0.43 14.20
C GLY A 335 -10.09 -0.87 14.99
N ALA A 336 -9.87 -1.49 16.15
CA ALA A 336 -10.89 -2.09 17.02
C ALA A 336 -12.07 -1.15 17.33
N THR A 337 -11.80 0.15 17.52
CA THR A 337 -12.81 1.17 17.82
C THR A 337 -13.82 1.38 16.69
N LYS A 338 -13.50 0.96 15.46
CA LYS A 338 -14.36 1.10 14.29
C LYS A 338 -15.21 -0.14 13.98
N PHE A 339 -14.99 -1.26 14.65
CA PHE A 339 -15.72 -2.53 14.44
C PHE A 339 -17.25 -2.33 14.48
N ASN A 340 -17.77 -1.79 15.58
CA ASN A 340 -19.22 -1.56 15.75
C ASN A 340 -19.80 -0.58 14.71
N LYS A 341 -18.98 0.38 14.26
CA LYS A 341 -19.40 1.36 13.25
C LYS A 341 -19.54 0.70 11.88
N TRP A 342 -18.66 -0.23 11.55
CA TRP A 342 -18.70 -1.00 10.31
C TRP A 342 -19.85 -2.00 10.29
N MET A 343 -20.11 -2.73 11.37
CA MET A 343 -21.28 -3.64 11.44
C MET A 343 -22.61 -2.89 11.26
N LYS A 344 -22.76 -1.72 11.88
CA LYS A 344 -23.94 -0.85 11.67
C LYS A 344 -24.03 -0.33 10.24
N LYS A 345 -22.90 0.05 9.63
CA LYS A 345 -22.85 0.57 8.26
C LYS A 345 -23.20 -0.52 7.24
N ALA A 346 -22.83 -1.77 7.52
CA ALA A 346 -23.20 -2.95 6.74
C ALA A 346 -24.65 -3.42 7.01
N GLY A 347 -25.42 -2.70 7.82
CA GLY A 347 -26.84 -2.98 8.05
C GLY A 347 -27.11 -4.10 9.06
N LEU A 348 -26.13 -4.53 9.85
CA LEU A 348 -26.36 -5.52 10.90
C LEU A 348 -26.96 -4.89 12.16
N VAL A 349 -27.80 -5.66 12.85
CA VAL A 349 -28.41 -5.32 14.13
C VAL A 349 -27.68 -6.05 15.26
N PHE A 350 -27.35 -5.33 16.32
CA PHE A 350 -26.69 -5.90 17.50
C PHE A 350 -27.71 -6.35 18.55
N ASN A 351 -27.67 -7.63 18.92
CA ASN A 351 -28.44 -8.15 20.03
C ASN A 351 -27.63 -8.04 21.34
N LYS A 352 -28.13 -7.24 22.29
CA LYS A 352 -27.45 -7.00 23.57
C LYS A 352 -27.42 -8.22 24.50
N GLN A 353 -28.37 -9.15 24.36
CA GLN A 353 -28.45 -10.33 25.22
C GLN A 353 -27.47 -11.42 24.78
N THR A 354 -27.30 -11.61 23.46
CA THR A 354 -26.43 -12.66 22.91
C THR A 354 -25.03 -12.14 22.53
N GLY A 355 -24.86 -10.83 22.40
CA GLY A 355 -23.59 -10.23 21.94
C GLY A 355 -23.32 -10.41 20.45
N GLN A 356 -24.35 -10.76 19.66
CA GLN A 356 -24.24 -11.10 18.24
C GLN A 356 -24.72 -9.97 17.34
N TRP A 357 -24.08 -9.86 16.17
CA TRP A 357 -24.55 -9.05 15.05
C TRP A 357 -25.16 -9.96 13.97
N THR A 358 -26.39 -9.67 13.56
CA THR A 358 -27.11 -10.44 12.53
C THR A 358 -27.81 -9.50 11.55
N ARG A 359 -28.18 -10.00 10.37
CA ARG A 359 -29.02 -9.26 9.39
C ARG A 359 -30.50 -9.25 9.75
N TRP A 360 -30.92 -10.10 10.69
CA TRP A 360 -32.31 -10.27 11.11
C TRP A 360 -32.54 -9.58 12.45
N LYS A 361 -33.65 -8.84 12.58
CA LYS A 361 -34.21 -8.55 13.90
C LYS A 361 -34.75 -9.87 14.44
N ASN A 362 -34.11 -10.43 15.45
CA ASN A 362 -34.79 -11.40 16.29
C ASN A 362 -35.77 -10.59 17.14
N ASP A 363 -37.06 -10.79 16.92
CA ASP A 363 -38.14 -10.27 17.77
C ASP A 363 -38.04 -10.82 19.19
#